data_AF-A0A7G9TDR1-F1
#
_entry.id   AF-A0A7G9TDR1-F1
#
_cell.length_a   1.000
_cell.length_b   1.000
_cell.length_c   1.000
_cell.angle_alpha   90.00
_cell.angle_beta   90.00
_cell.angle_gamma   90.00
#
_symmetry.space_group_name_H-M   'P 1'
#
loop_
_entity.id
_entity.type
_entity.pdbx_description
1 polymer ?
#
loop_
_entity_poly.entity_id
_entity_poly.type
_entity_poly.pdbx_seq_one_letter_code
_entity_poly.pdbx_strand_id
1 'polypeptide(L)'
;MATPRSSLTSAVLLMLAAVLLFALMDAGLKLLSSQYPPLQVAALRGLSSLPLVTLWVLATVPARSLLRVHWPLHLLRGALGIAMMAGFVYGLRTMPLSTAYAITFVAPLLVTAMAGPLLKERVGAGRWIAIVIGLVGVLVILRPTGEGMLTGGGLAILIAAICYALGAVTVRMLAQRDSTQAMVFWFVVLLSLGAWLLALPAWKPLQPAHGWIIAGVGISGSLAQVALTEAFRRGEASLIAPLEYTALVWGVLLDVALWSVLPDGVTWIGAGIIVASGLYLLRREKVHVEAEHP
;
A
#
# COMPACT_ATOMS: atom_id res chain seq x y z
N MET A 1 -9.19 -27.74 -4.36
CA MET A 1 -9.91 -27.89 -3.07
C MET A 1 -10.82 -26.68 -2.91
N ALA A 2 -12.14 -26.86 -2.96
CA ALA A 2 -13.09 -25.76 -2.80
C ALA A 2 -12.95 -25.15 -1.40
N THR A 3 -12.60 -23.87 -1.31
CA THR A 3 -12.63 -23.14 -0.05
C THR A 3 -14.07 -23.13 0.47
N PRO A 4 -14.35 -23.51 1.73
CA PRO A 4 -15.71 -23.51 2.25
C PRO A 4 -16.31 -22.10 2.11
N ARG A 5 -17.58 -21.99 1.68
CA ARG A 5 -18.25 -20.68 1.42
C ARG A 5 -18.15 -19.68 2.59
N SER A 6 -18.05 -20.18 3.82
CA SER A 6 -17.83 -19.38 5.03
C SER A 6 -16.43 -18.76 5.14
N SER A 7 -15.38 -19.43 4.63
CA SER A 7 -14.02 -18.90 4.61
C SER A 7 -13.86 -17.79 3.57
N LEU A 8 -14.52 -17.92 2.41
CA LEU A 8 -14.50 -16.91 1.36
C LEU A 8 -15.19 -15.61 1.79
N THR A 9 -16.40 -15.70 2.35
CA THR A 9 -17.13 -14.51 2.83
C THR A 9 -16.32 -13.78 3.91
N SER A 10 -15.71 -14.53 4.82
CA SER A 10 -14.83 -13.96 5.85
C SER A 10 -13.61 -13.25 5.24
N ALA A 11 -12.98 -13.82 4.21
CA ALA A 11 -11.84 -13.22 3.52
C ALA A 11 -12.21 -11.90 2.83
N VAL A 12 -13.37 -11.86 2.15
CA VAL A 12 -13.89 -10.65 1.51
C VAL A 12 -14.16 -9.55 2.54
N LEU A 13 -14.86 -9.87 3.63
CA LEU A 13 -15.16 -8.92 4.70
C LEU A 13 -13.88 -8.38 5.36
N LEU A 14 -12.90 -9.25 5.62
CA LEU A 14 -11.61 -8.85 6.17
C LEU A 14 -10.84 -7.93 5.23
N MET A 15 -10.86 -8.20 3.91
CA MET A 15 -10.21 -7.34 2.93
C MET A 15 -10.88 -5.97 2.86
N LEU A 16 -12.21 -5.92 2.79
CA LEU A 16 -12.95 -4.64 2.77
C LEU A 16 -12.70 -3.83 4.05
N ALA A 17 -12.67 -4.49 5.20
CA ALA A 17 -12.31 -3.86 6.47
C ALA A 17 -10.86 -3.35 6.47
N ALA A 18 -9.91 -4.13 5.94
CA ALA A 18 -8.51 -3.73 5.83
C ALA A 18 -8.36 -2.46 4.98
N VAL A 19 -9.01 -2.43 3.81
CA VAL A 19 -8.97 -1.29 2.89
C VAL A 19 -9.59 -0.04 3.52
N LEU A 20 -10.74 -0.18 4.20
CA LEU A 20 -11.34 0.93 4.95
C LEU A 20 -10.41 1.44 6.05
N LEU A 21 -9.81 0.56 6.84
CA LEU A 21 -8.88 0.93 7.91
C LEU A 21 -7.62 1.62 7.36
N PHE A 22 -7.09 1.16 6.23
CA PHE A 22 -6.00 1.87 5.53
C PHE A 22 -6.44 3.26 5.07
N ALA A 23 -7.66 3.41 4.55
CA ALA A 23 -8.17 4.71 4.15
C ALA A 23 -8.30 5.69 5.34
N LEU A 24 -8.78 5.20 6.49
CA LEU A 24 -8.82 5.98 7.73
C LEU A 24 -7.41 6.34 8.24
N MET A 25 -6.46 5.40 8.16
CA MET A 25 -5.06 5.65 8.47
C MET A 25 -4.51 6.78 7.59
N ASP A 26 -4.69 6.68 6.27
CA ASP A 26 -4.17 7.63 5.29
C ASP A 26 -4.81 9.01 5.43
N ALA A 27 -6.09 9.09 5.81
CA ALA A 27 -6.71 10.35 6.18
C ALA A 27 -6.00 11.00 7.38
N GLY A 28 -5.66 10.21 8.41
CA GLY A 28 -4.82 10.66 9.52
C GLY A 28 -3.43 11.10 9.06
N LEU A 29 -2.79 10.37 8.14
CA LEU A 29 -1.50 10.77 7.55
C LEU A 29 -1.60 12.10 6.82
N LYS A 30 -2.66 12.32 6.03
CA LYS A 30 -2.92 13.58 5.32
C LYS A 30 -3.08 14.75 6.28
N LEU A 31 -3.86 14.58 7.36
CA LEU A 31 -3.99 15.60 8.41
C LEU A 31 -2.62 15.96 9.01
N LEU A 32 -1.81 14.96 9.36
CA LEU A 32 -0.48 15.15 9.92
C LEU A 32 0.53 15.72 8.91
N SER A 33 0.36 15.44 7.61
CA SER A 33 1.29 15.85 6.54
C SER A 33 1.45 17.36 6.44
N SER A 34 0.40 18.12 6.74
CA SER A 34 0.42 19.59 6.72
C SER A 34 1.26 20.20 7.85
N GLN A 35 1.42 19.47 8.96
CA GLN A 35 2.07 19.96 10.18
C GLN A 35 3.50 19.45 10.31
N TYR A 36 3.73 18.18 9.94
CA TYR A 36 4.97 17.45 10.17
C TYR A 36 5.67 17.03 8.86
N PRO A 37 7.02 17.05 8.80
CA PRO A 37 7.78 16.51 7.67
C PRO A 37 7.39 15.08 7.30
N PRO A 38 7.49 14.67 6.01
CA PRO A 38 7.04 13.35 5.58
C PRO A 38 7.72 12.18 6.31
N LEU A 39 9.03 12.27 6.54
CA LEU A 39 9.77 11.25 7.31
C LEU A 39 9.31 11.18 8.77
N GLN A 40 8.97 12.32 9.38
CA GLN A 40 8.42 12.35 10.73
C GLN A 40 7.04 11.68 10.76
N VAL A 41 6.17 11.95 9.79
CA VAL A 41 4.86 11.28 9.70
C VAL A 41 5.03 9.76 9.48
N ALA A 42 5.97 9.34 8.64
CA ALA A 42 6.32 7.93 8.46
C ALA A 42 6.78 7.28 9.77
N ALA A 43 7.62 7.98 10.54
CA ALA A 43 8.05 7.55 11.86
C ALA A 43 6.88 7.45 12.83
N LEU A 44 5.98 8.45 12.88
CA LEU A 44 4.80 8.43 13.74
C LEU A 44 3.85 7.28 13.40
N ARG A 45 3.65 6.98 12.12
CA ARG A 45 2.89 5.80 11.66
C ARG A 45 3.49 4.50 12.18
N GLY A 46 4.81 4.35 12.07
CA GLY A 46 5.51 3.17 12.58
C GLY A 46 5.44 3.07 14.10
N LEU A 47 5.89 4.12 14.80
CA LEU A 47 6.01 4.17 16.26
C LEU A 47 4.67 3.97 16.96
N SER A 48 3.58 4.53 16.41
CA SER A 48 2.23 4.32 16.96
C SER A 48 1.68 2.91 16.73
N SER A 49 2.13 2.23 15.67
CA SER A 49 1.76 0.83 15.38
C SER A 49 2.59 -0.18 16.17
N LEU A 50 3.81 0.20 16.56
CA LEU A 50 4.82 -0.70 17.12
C LEU A 50 4.36 -1.43 18.40
N PRO A 51 3.72 -0.79 19.40
CA PRO A 51 3.25 -1.49 20.60
C PRO A 51 2.20 -2.57 20.29
N LEU A 52 1.26 -2.26 19.40
CA LEU A 52 0.17 -3.17 19.03
C LEU A 52 0.70 -4.38 18.27
N VAL A 53 1.57 -4.15 17.29
CA VAL A 53 2.20 -5.22 16.52
C VAL A 53 3.11 -6.07 17.40
N THR A 54 3.88 -5.45 18.31
CA THR A 54 4.73 -6.18 19.25
C THR A 54 3.89 -7.07 20.16
N LEU A 55 2.80 -6.55 20.73
CA LEU A 55 1.89 -7.32 21.58
C LEU A 55 1.27 -8.50 20.81
N TRP A 56 0.77 -8.25 19.59
CA TRP A 56 0.20 -9.30 18.75
C TRP A 56 1.21 -10.41 18.43
N VAL A 57 2.45 -10.05 18.11
CA VAL A 57 3.50 -11.03 17.79
C VAL A 57 3.90 -11.84 19.02
N LEU A 58 4.14 -11.19 20.16
CA LEU A 58 4.50 -11.89 21.40
C LEU A 58 3.38 -12.80 21.91
N ALA A 59 2.12 -12.48 21.61
CA ALA A 59 0.98 -13.30 21.95
C ALA A 59 0.76 -14.50 20.99
N THR A 60 1.34 -14.47 19.78
CA THR A 60 1.04 -15.47 18.74
C THR A 60 2.21 -16.39 18.41
N VAL A 61 3.46 -15.95 18.60
CA VAL A 61 4.65 -16.75 18.30
C VAL A 61 5.77 -16.54 19.34
N PRO A 62 6.64 -17.53 19.57
CA PRO A 62 7.81 -17.34 20.43
C PRO A 62 8.75 -16.27 19.89
N ALA A 63 9.23 -15.36 20.74
CA ALA A 63 10.13 -14.25 20.34
C ALA A 63 11.37 -14.71 19.56
N ARG A 64 11.92 -15.89 19.90
CA ARG A 64 13.04 -16.52 19.18
C ARG A 64 12.79 -16.76 17.69
N SER A 65 11.52 -16.94 17.29
CA SER A 65 11.15 -17.14 15.88
C SER A 65 11.33 -15.87 15.03
N LEU A 66 11.47 -14.70 15.66
CA LEU A 66 11.66 -13.42 14.99
C LEU A 66 13.13 -13.14 14.65
N LEU A 67 14.07 -13.86 15.25
CA LEU A 67 15.51 -13.56 15.13
C LEU A 67 16.16 -14.28 13.94
N ARG A 68 15.55 -15.37 13.45
CA ARG A 68 16.04 -16.13 12.30
C ARG A 68 15.27 -15.71 11.05
N VAL A 69 15.74 -14.64 10.42
CA VAL A 69 15.09 -14.01 9.26
C VAL A 69 16.09 -13.69 8.17
N HIS A 70 15.59 -13.51 6.94
CA HIS A 70 16.41 -13.15 5.80
C HIS A 70 16.70 -11.64 5.76
N TRP A 71 17.64 -11.20 6.60
CA TRP A 71 17.96 -9.78 6.85
C TRP A 71 18.08 -8.88 5.62
N PRO A 72 18.79 -9.26 4.53
CA PRO A 72 18.92 -8.38 3.37
C PRO A 72 17.56 -7.96 2.76
N LEU A 73 16.60 -8.90 2.72
CA LEU A 73 15.26 -8.61 2.19
C LEU A 73 14.43 -7.76 3.16
N HIS A 74 14.57 -7.96 4.48
CA HIS A 74 13.91 -7.08 5.46
C HIS A 74 14.45 -5.66 5.42
N LEU A 75 15.77 -5.49 5.34
CA LEU A 75 16.41 -4.18 5.23
C LEU A 75 16.00 -3.46 3.95
N LEU A 76 16.02 -4.16 2.81
CA LEU A 76 15.53 -3.62 1.55
C LEU A 76 14.05 -3.21 1.65
N ARG A 77 13.20 -4.09 2.19
CA ARG A 77 11.77 -3.80 2.39
C ARG A 77 11.53 -2.64 3.34
N GLY A 78 12.32 -2.51 4.40
CA GLY A 78 12.29 -1.39 5.32
C GLY A 78 12.63 -0.07 4.63
N ALA A 79 13.73 -0.04 3.86
CA ALA A 79 14.13 1.13 3.07
C ALA A 79 13.08 1.53 2.03
N LEU A 80 12.56 0.55 1.28
CA LEU A 80 11.47 0.76 0.33
C LEU A 80 10.21 1.28 1.02
N GLY A 81 9.87 0.75 2.19
CA GLY A 81 8.73 1.18 2.99
C GLY A 81 8.85 2.62 3.49
N ILE A 82 10.05 3.03 3.92
CA ILE A 82 10.34 4.41 4.33
C ILE A 82 10.23 5.34 3.12
N ALA A 83 10.87 5.01 2.00
CA ALA A 83 10.82 5.81 0.78
C ALA A 83 9.39 5.95 0.24
N MET A 84 8.64 4.83 0.22
CA MET A 84 7.22 4.81 -0.12
C MET A 84 6.41 5.73 0.78
N MET A 85 6.54 5.59 2.10
CA MET A 85 5.74 6.37 3.04
C MET A 85 6.10 7.86 2.97
N ALA A 86 7.38 8.20 2.87
CA ALA A 86 7.83 9.58 2.74
C ALA A 86 7.32 10.22 1.43
N GLY A 87 7.41 9.51 0.30
CA GLY A 87 6.91 9.99 -0.99
C GLY A 87 5.39 10.16 -1.01
N PHE A 88 4.66 9.17 -0.46
CA PHE A 88 3.20 9.21 -0.36
C PHE A 88 2.73 10.37 0.51
N VAL A 89 3.27 10.51 1.73
CA VAL A 89 2.91 11.62 2.63
C VAL A 89 3.29 12.97 2.03
N TYR A 90 4.43 13.07 1.34
CA TYR A 90 4.79 14.30 0.65
C TYR A 90 3.76 14.68 -0.42
N GLY A 91 3.30 13.72 -1.22
CA GLY A 91 2.24 13.94 -2.20
C GLY A 91 0.90 14.33 -1.59
N LEU A 92 0.51 13.70 -0.48
CA LEU A 92 -0.75 13.99 0.22
C LEU A 92 -0.88 15.44 0.72
N ARG A 93 0.23 16.17 0.85
CA ARG A 93 0.22 17.59 1.23
C ARG A 93 -0.47 18.47 0.19
N THR A 94 -0.37 18.08 -1.08
CA THR A 94 -0.77 18.93 -2.21
C THR A 94 -1.91 18.35 -3.02
N MET A 95 -2.42 17.17 -2.68
CA MET A 95 -3.49 16.55 -3.46
C MET A 95 -4.52 15.77 -2.64
N PRO A 96 -5.71 15.53 -3.22
CA PRO A 96 -6.73 14.65 -2.65
C PRO A 96 -6.23 13.20 -2.43
N LEU A 97 -6.79 12.51 -1.43
CA LEU A 97 -6.49 11.09 -1.18
C LEU A 97 -6.85 10.21 -2.38
N SER A 98 -8.01 10.49 -2.96
CA SER A 98 -8.52 9.83 -4.17
C SER A 98 -7.55 9.93 -5.35
N THR A 99 -6.97 11.10 -5.60
CA THR A 99 -5.94 11.30 -6.64
C THR A 99 -4.68 10.50 -6.32
N ALA A 100 -4.23 10.52 -5.07
CA ALA A 100 -3.08 9.74 -4.62
C ALA A 100 -3.28 8.22 -4.81
N TYR A 101 -4.45 7.70 -4.49
CA TYR A 101 -4.81 6.29 -4.71
C TYR A 101 -4.87 5.93 -6.18
N ALA A 102 -5.50 6.77 -7.00
CA ALA A 102 -5.59 6.54 -8.43
C ALA A 102 -4.20 6.39 -9.07
N ILE A 103 -3.22 7.24 -8.70
CA ILE A 103 -1.83 7.11 -9.17
C ILE A 103 -1.20 5.82 -8.62
N THR A 104 -1.38 5.53 -7.33
CA THR A 104 -0.77 4.38 -6.66
C THR A 104 -1.27 3.04 -7.23
N PHE A 105 -2.47 3.00 -7.81
CA PHE A 105 -3.04 1.84 -8.49
C PHE A 105 -2.32 1.39 -9.77
N VAL A 106 -1.28 2.11 -10.19
CA VAL A 106 -0.30 1.58 -11.16
C VAL A 106 0.55 0.46 -10.55
N ALA A 107 0.68 0.39 -9.21
CA ALA A 107 1.56 -0.55 -8.54
C ALA A 107 1.31 -2.03 -8.90
N PRO A 108 0.07 -2.56 -8.98
CA PRO A 108 -0.18 -3.91 -9.47
C PRO A 108 0.41 -4.17 -10.87
N LEU A 109 0.31 -3.20 -11.78
CA LEU A 109 0.89 -3.30 -13.13
C LEU A 109 2.42 -3.35 -13.07
N LEU A 110 3.03 -2.52 -12.21
CA LEU A 110 4.47 -2.53 -11.96
C LEU A 110 4.94 -3.86 -11.35
N VAL A 111 4.18 -4.41 -10.39
CA VAL A 111 4.48 -5.73 -9.81
C VAL A 111 4.51 -6.79 -10.91
N THR A 112 3.53 -6.82 -11.81
CA THR A 112 3.52 -7.76 -12.93
C THR A 112 4.66 -7.53 -13.91
N ALA A 113 4.99 -6.28 -14.22
CA ALA A 113 6.14 -5.96 -15.07
C ALA A 113 7.46 -6.47 -14.46
N MET A 114 7.60 -6.35 -13.14
CA MET A 114 8.78 -6.77 -12.40
C MET A 114 8.83 -8.27 -12.10
N ALA A 115 7.69 -8.97 -12.11
CA ALA A 115 7.62 -10.41 -11.91
C ALA A 115 8.45 -11.18 -12.95
N GLY A 116 8.54 -10.67 -14.18
CA GLY A 116 9.39 -11.22 -15.23
C GLY A 116 10.88 -11.34 -14.81
N PRO A 117 11.59 -10.21 -14.66
CA PRO A 117 13.02 -10.22 -14.34
C PRO A 117 13.35 -10.72 -12.92
N LEU A 118 12.54 -10.38 -11.91
CA LEU A 118 12.85 -10.67 -10.51
C LEU A 118 12.38 -12.05 -10.05
N LEU A 119 11.24 -12.51 -10.55
CA LEU A 119 10.64 -13.80 -10.17
C LEU A 119 10.78 -14.87 -11.26
N LYS A 120 11.37 -14.52 -12.42
CA LYS A 120 11.54 -15.41 -13.58
C LYS A 120 10.21 -15.93 -14.14
N GLU A 121 9.12 -15.20 -13.93
CA GLU A 121 7.80 -15.53 -14.47
C GLU A 121 7.68 -15.09 -15.95
N ARG A 122 6.89 -15.79 -16.77
CA ARG A 122 6.66 -15.37 -18.16
C ARG A 122 5.51 -14.35 -18.23
N VAL A 123 5.80 -13.14 -18.71
CA VAL A 123 4.80 -12.08 -18.91
C VAL A 123 4.37 -12.06 -20.38
N GLY A 124 3.14 -12.52 -20.65
CA GLY A 124 2.60 -12.52 -22.01
C GLY A 124 2.33 -11.12 -22.58
N ALA A 125 2.28 -10.99 -23.91
CA ALA A 125 2.09 -9.71 -24.62
C ALA A 125 0.84 -8.93 -24.17
N GLY A 126 -0.27 -9.63 -23.88
CA GLY A 126 -1.49 -9.00 -23.38
C GLY A 126 -1.31 -8.28 -22.03
N ARG A 127 -0.41 -8.77 -21.17
CA ARG A 127 -0.09 -8.11 -19.88
C ARG A 127 0.74 -6.86 -20.11
N TRP A 128 1.70 -6.90 -21.03
CA TRP A 128 2.49 -5.71 -21.43
C TRP A 128 1.61 -4.60 -21.98
N ILE A 129 0.62 -4.92 -22.81
CA ILE A 129 -0.35 -3.95 -23.31
C ILE A 129 -1.11 -3.30 -22.15
N ALA A 130 -1.62 -4.09 -21.20
CA ALA A 130 -2.34 -3.57 -20.03
C ALA A 130 -1.45 -2.67 -19.15
N ILE A 131 -0.17 -3.03 -18.98
CA ILE A 131 0.81 -2.22 -18.26
C ILE A 131 0.99 -0.86 -18.94
N VAL A 132 1.20 -0.84 -20.27
CA VAL A 132 1.36 0.39 -21.03
C VAL A 132 0.11 1.27 -20.95
N ILE A 133 -1.08 0.70 -21.11
CA ILE A 133 -2.36 1.44 -21.01
C ILE A 133 -2.52 2.04 -19.61
N GLY A 134 -2.24 1.28 -18.54
CA GLY A 134 -2.33 1.82 -17.19
C GLY A 134 -1.30 2.92 -16.90
N LEU A 135 -0.08 2.83 -17.47
CA LEU A 135 0.90 3.91 -17.40
C LEU A 135 0.42 5.17 -18.13
N VAL A 136 -0.28 5.04 -19.26
CA VAL A 136 -0.96 6.17 -19.92
C VAL A 136 -2.01 6.78 -18.98
N GLY A 137 -2.77 5.96 -18.26
CA GLY A 137 -3.71 6.44 -17.24
C GLY A 137 -3.03 7.29 -16.15
N VAL A 138 -1.83 6.90 -15.70
CA VAL A 138 -1.03 7.72 -14.76
C VAL A 138 -0.65 9.06 -15.38
N LEU A 139 -0.18 9.06 -16.63
CA LEU A 139 0.16 10.30 -17.34
C LEU A 139 -1.07 11.22 -17.46
N VAL A 140 -2.25 10.68 -17.73
CA VAL A 140 -3.50 11.46 -17.75
C VAL A 140 -3.73 12.17 -16.40
N ILE A 141 -3.58 11.46 -15.28
CA ILE A 141 -3.74 12.05 -13.94
C ILE A 141 -2.67 13.12 -13.67
N LEU A 142 -1.42 12.86 -14.07
CA LEU A 142 -0.30 13.78 -13.87
C LEU A 142 -0.36 15.01 -14.80
N ARG A 143 -1.25 15.03 -15.80
CA ARG A 143 -1.54 16.16 -16.69
C ARG A 143 -0.30 16.79 -17.35
N PRO A 144 0.23 16.15 -18.41
CA PRO A 144 1.48 16.57 -19.01
C PRO A 144 1.49 17.96 -19.70
N THR A 145 0.37 18.64 -19.88
CA THR A 145 0.28 19.81 -20.77
C THR A 145 -0.18 21.12 -20.11
N GLY A 146 -0.23 21.21 -18.77
CA GLY A 146 -0.45 22.47 -18.04
C GLY A 146 0.62 22.69 -16.97
N GLU A 147 0.57 23.81 -16.24
CA GLU A 147 1.51 24.22 -15.16
C GLU A 147 1.77 23.17 -14.04
N GLY A 148 1.24 21.95 -14.16
CA GLY A 148 1.33 20.85 -13.20
C GLY A 148 2.00 19.55 -13.66
N MET A 149 2.59 19.46 -14.88
CA MET A 149 3.21 18.21 -15.38
C MET A 149 4.32 17.63 -14.46
N LEU A 150 4.88 18.43 -13.55
CA LEU A 150 5.87 17.97 -12.57
C LEU A 150 5.64 18.62 -11.20
N THR A 151 4.42 18.58 -10.65
CA THR A 151 4.32 18.86 -9.21
C THR A 151 5.18 17.83 -8.48
N GLY A 152 6.06 18.29 -7.57
CA GLY A 152 6.90 17.38 -6.80
C GLY A 152 6.08 16.29 -6.10
N GLY A 153 4.82 16.58 -5.74
CA GLY A 153 3.89 15.64 -5.13
C GLY A 153 3.49 14.48 -6.04
N GLY A 154 3.13 14.74 -7.31
CA GLY A 154 2.76 13.68 -8.26
C GLY A 154 3.91 12.71 -8.53
N LEU A 155 5.12 13.25 -8.74
CA LEU A 155 6.33 12.43 -8.91
C LEU A 155 6.66 11.64 -7.64
N ALA A 156 6.52 12.24 -6.45
CA ALA A 156 6.75 11.55 -5.19
C ALA A 156 5.80 10.37 -4.97
N ILE A 157 4.53 10.48 -5.38
CA ILE A 157 3.58 9.36 -5.32
C ILE A 157 3.92 8.29 -6.35
N LEU A 158 4.33 8.66 -7.56
CA LEU A 158 4.78 7.68 -8.55
C LEU A 158 6.01 6.89 -8.05
N ILE A 159 6.98 7.57 -7.45
CA ILE A 159 8.13 6.94 -6.78
C ILE A 159 7.63 6.04 -5.64
N ALA A 160 6.67 6.51 -4.84
CA ALA A 160 6.09 5.69 -3.78
C ALA A 160 5.40 4.43 -4.33
N ALA A 161 4.68 4.52 -5.45
CA ALA A 161 4.05 3.37 -6.10
C ALA A 161 5.09 2.35 -6.62
N ILE A 162 6.22 2.82 -7.15
CA ILE A 162 7.36 1.96 -7.54
C ILE A 162 7.95 1.28 -6.30
N CYS A 163 8.21 2.03 -5.22
CA CYS A 163 8.71 1.48 -3.97
C CYS A 163 7.76 0.47 -3.35
N TYR A 164 6.45 0.74 -3.38
CA TYR A 164 5.40 -0.19 -2.95
C TYR A 164 5.44 -1.47 -3.79
N ALA A 165 5.51 -1.34 -5.12
CA ALA A 165 5.53 -2.50 -6.02
C ALA A 165 6.79 -3.36 -5.81
N LEU A 166 7.97 -2.75 -5.65
CA LEU A 166 9.19 -3.46 -5.27
C LEU A 166 9.04 -4.12 -3.89
N GLY A 167 8.45 -3.41 -2.93
CA GLY A 167 8.13 -3.93 -1.60
C GLY A 167 7.24 -5.17 -1.66
N ALA A 168 6.20 -5.15 -2.50
CA ALA A 168 5.32 -6.31 -2.73
C ALA A 168 6.09 -7.52 -3.29
N VAL A 169 7.04 -7.30 -4.21
CA VAL A 169 7.93 -8.38 -4.71
C VAL A 169 8.78 -8.93 -3.56
N THR A 170 9.36 -8.08 -2.70
CA THR A 170 10.12 -8.56 -1.53
C THR A 170 9.27 -9.39 -0.57
N VAL A 171 7.98 -9.05 -0.40
CA VAL A 171 7.04 -9.85 0.41
C VAL A 171 6.85 -11.24 -0.20
N ARG A 172 6.67 -11.36 -1.53
CA ARG A 172 6.58 -12.68 -2.19
C ARG A 172 7.85 -13.51 -1.97
N MET A 173 9.03 -12.88 -2.03
CA MET A 173 10.31 -13.56 -1.79
C MET A 173 10.53 -13.96 -0.32
N LEU A 174 10.05 -13.15 0.63
CA LEU A 174 10.13 -13.41 2.06
C LEU A 174 9.11 -14.43 2.53
N ALA A 175 7.91 -14.47 1.94
CA ALA A 175 6.85 -15.41 2.30
C ALA A 175 7.25 -16.88 2.11
N GLN A 176 8.27 -17.15 1.28
CA GLN A 176 8.86 -18.48 1.10
C GLN A 176 9.92 -18.84 2.15
N ARG A 177 10.35 -17.89 2.99
CA ARG A 177 11.50 -18.02 3.90
C ARG A 177 11.15 -17.75 5.36
N ASP A 178 10.34 -16.74 5.61
CA ASP A 178 10.10 -16.17 6.94
C ASP A 178 8.61 -16.19 7.29
N SER A 179 8.31 -16.22 8.59
CA SER A 179 6.93 -16.18 9.08
C SER A 179 6.27 -14.82 8.83
N THR A 180 4.95 -14.83 8.70
CA THR A 180 4.13 -13.62 8.58
C THR A 180 4.34 -12.66 9.75
N GLN A 181 4.44 -13.17 10.97
CA GLN A 181 4.69 -12.37 12.16
C GLN A 181 6.05 -11.67 12.07
N ALA A 182 7.11 -12.39 11.67
CA ALA A 182 8.43 -11.80 11.48
C ALA A 182 8.43 -10.74 10.37
N MET A 183 7.75 -11.01 9.25
CA MET A 183 7.57 -10.06 8.15
C MET A 183 6.86 -8.77 8.58
N VAL A 184 5.79 -8.85 9.36
CA VAL A 184 5.06 -7.65 9.83
C VAL A 184 5.87 -6.91 10.90
N PHE A 185 6.41 -7.64 11.88
CA PHE A 185 7.19 -7.08 12.98
C PHE A 185 8.39 -6.27 12.48
N TRP A 186 9.25 -6.90 11.68
CA TRP A 186 10.47 -6.24 11.20
C TRP A 186 10.17 -5.10 10.24
N PHE A 187 9.11 -5.19 9.44
CA PHE A 187 8.68 -4.05 8.62
C PHE A 187 8.30 -2.85 9.48
N VAL A 188 7.50 -3.05 10.53
CA VAL A 188 7.10 -1.96 11.44
C VAL A 188 8.29 -1.44 12.24
N VAL A 189 9.17 -2.31 12.75
CA VAL A 189 10.39 -1.89 13.47
C VAL A 189 11.30 -1.06 12.57
N LEU A 190 11.61 -1.56 11.37
CA LEU A 190 12.51 -0.87 10.43
C LEU A 190 11.91 0.44 9.93
N LEU A 191 10.61 0.46 9.63
CA LEU A 191 9.92 1.71 9.29
C LEU A 191 9.96 2.70 10.45
N SER A 192 9.66 2.25 11.67
CA SER A 192 9.63 3.11 12.87
C SER A 192 10.99 3.71 13.15
N LEU A 193 12.00 2.86 13.36
CA LEU A 193 13.33 3.30 13.77
C LEU A 193 14.08 3.97 12.62
N GLY A 194 13.96 3.43 11.40
CA GLY A 194 14.61 4.00 10.22
C GLY A 194 14.04 5.35 9.84
N ALA A 195 12.72 5.49 9.77
CA ALA A 195 12.11 6.80 9.50
C ALA A 195 12.35 7.78 10.64
N TRP A 196 12.32 7.34 11.90
CA TRP A 196 12.64 8.19 13.05
C TRP A 196 14.05 8.74 12.99
N LEU A 197 15.05 7.88 12.74
CA LEU A 197 16.45 8.26 12.61
C LEU A 197 16.65 9.28 11.48
N LEU A 198 16.04 9.04 10.31
CA LEU A 198 16.11 9.95 9.17
C LEU A 198 15.33 11.26 9.38
N ALA A 199 14.34 11.26 10.27
CA ALA A 199 13.55 12.43 10.60
C ALA A 199 14.21 13.34 11.64
N LEU A 200 15.22 12.86 12.39
CA LEU A 200 15.87 13.63 13.48
C LEU A 200 16.30 15.05 13.07
N PRO A 201 16.95 15.29 11.90
CA PRO A 201 17.42 16.63 11.56
C PRO A 201 16.31 17.66 11.35
N ALA A 202 15.11 17.20 10.99
CA ALA A 202 13.95 18.04 10.71
C ALA A 202 12.80 17.82 11.72
N TRP A 203 13.07 17.13 12.84
CA TRP A 203 12.02 16.70 13.76
C TRP A 203 11.36 17.89 14.43
N LYS A 204 10.05 18.04 14.24
CA LYS A 204 9.24 19.05 14.91
C LYS A 204 8.66 18.50 16.21
N PRO A 205 8.61 19.28 17.30
CA PRO A 205 7.90 18.88 18.51
C PRO A 205 6.45 18.49 18.23
N LEU A 206 6.00 17.40 18.86
CA LEU A 206 4.62 16.94 18.72
C LEU A 206 3.69 17.84 19.53
N GLN A 207 2.60 18.25 18.90
CA GLN A 207 1.56 19.02 19.59
C GLN A 207 0.63 18.01 20.26
N PRO A 208 0.29 18.18 21.55
CA PRO A 208 -0.60 17.28 22.27
C PRO A 208 -1.96 17.09 21.57
N ALA A 209 -2.45 18.14 20.90
CA ALA A 209 -3.70 18.11 20.12
C ALA A 209 -3.72 17.07 18.99
N HIS A 210 -2.56 16.63 18.49
CA HIS A 210 -2.46 15.60 17.45
C HIS A 210 -2.34 14.18 18.00
N GLY A 211 -2.27 14.00 19.32
CA GLY A 211 -2.06 12.69 19.94
C GLY A 211 -3.14 11.66 19.58
N TRP A 212 -4.41 12.07 19.51
CA TRP A 212 -5.50 11.19 19.12
C TRP A 212 -5.44 10.77 17.64
N ILE A 213 -4.97 11.66 16.74
CA ILE A 213 -4.77 11.33 15.32
C ILE A 213 -3.65 10.31 15.19
N ILE A 214 -2.53 10.54 15.89
CA ILE A 214 -1.37 9.62 15.89
C ILE A 214 -1.77 8.25 16.44
N ALA A 215 -2.54 8.20 17.52
CA ALA A 215 -3.07 6.94 18.06
C ALA A 215 -4.02 6.26 17.06
N GLY A 216 -4.93 7.02 16.43
CA GLY A 216 -5.83 6.53 15.39
C GLY A 216 -5.10 5.93 14.19
N VAL A 217 -4.03 6.57 13.72
CA VAL A 217 -3.14 6.07 12.65
C VAL A 217 -2.49 4.75 13.06
N GLY A 218 -1.96 4.65 14.29
CA GLY A 218 -1.33 3.43 14.78
C GLY A 218 -2.30 2.26 14.91
N ILE A 219 -3.49 2.51 15.46
CA ILE A 219 -4.55 1.50 15.63
C ILE A 219 -5.06 1.03 14.27
N SER A 220 -5.51 1.96 13.42
CA SER A 220 -6.05 1.64 12.10
C SER A 220 -5.01 0.95 11.22
N GLY A 221 -3.76 1.44 11.19
CA GLY A 221 -2.68 0.82 10.43
C GLY A 221 -2.31 -0.58 10.89
N SER A 222 -2.28 -0.83 12.19
CA SER A 222 -1.99 -2.15 12.74
C SER A 222 -3.11 -3.15 12.45
N LEU A 223 -4.36 -2.75 12.69
CA LEU A 223 -5.53 -3.58 12.42
C LEU A 223 -5.70 -3.86 10.92
N ALA A 224 -5.49 -2.84 10.08
CA ALA A 224 -5.52 -2.98 8.63
C ALA A 224 -4.50 -4.02 8.14
N GLN A 225 -3.27 -3.95 8.65
CA GLN A 225 -2.20 -4.87 8.27
C GLN A 225 -2.56 -6.32 8.65
N VAL A 226 -3.08 -6.54 9.85
CA VAL A 226 -3.51 -7.88 10.31
C VAL A 226 -4.69 -8.38 9.47
N ALA A 227 -5.71 -7.55 9.25
CA ALA A 227 -6.88 -7.90 8.46
C ALA A 227 -6.53 -8.23 7.00
N LEU A 228 -5.64 -7.45 6.38
CA LEU A 228 -5.12 -7.68 5.03
C LEU A 228 -4.44 -9.04 4.92
N THR A 229 -3.53 -9.32 5.85
CA THR A 229 -2.81 -10.57 5.93
C THR A 229 -3.76 -11.76 6.09
N GLU A 230 -4.76 -11.65 6.97
CA GLU A 230 -5.72 -12.72 7.21
C GLU A 230 -6.67 -12.94 6.03
N ALA A 231 -7.04 -11.88 5.31
CA ALA A 231 -7.84 -11.96 4.09
C ALA A 231 -7.12 -12.79 3.01
N PHE A 232 -5.85 -12.50 2.75
CA PHE A 232 -5.03 -13.27 1.81
C PHE A 232 -4.76 -14.71 2.27
N ARG A 233 -4.79 -14.97 3.59
CA ARG A 233 -4.66 -16.33 4.13
C ARG A 233 -5.92 -17.17 3.94
N ARG A 234 -7.10 -16.56 4.01
CA ARG A 234 -8.41 -17.24 3.97
C ARG A 234 -9.02 -17.33 2.57
N GLY A 235 -8.66 -16.42 1.66
CA GLY A 235 -9.21 -16.33 0.32
C GLY A 235 -8.14 -16.43 -0.76
N GLU A 236 -8.54 -16.81 -1.97
CA GLU A 236 -7.65 -16.86 -3.12
C GLU A 236 -7.19 -15.44 -3.49
N ALA A 237 -5.88 -15.24 -3.66
CA ALA A 237 -5.30 -13.93 -3.95
C ALA A 237 -5.94 -13.25 -5.18
N SER A 238 -6.32 -14.03 -6.20
CA SER A 238 -6.95 -13.54 -7.43
C SER A 238 -8.39 -13.03 -7.23
N LEU A 239 -9.08 -13.48 -6.18
CA LEU A 239 -10.40 -12.97 -5.78
C LEU A 239 -10.30 -11.78 -4.84
N ILE A 240 -9.27 -11.78 -3.98
CA ILE A 240 -9.10 -10.82 -2.91
C ILE A 240 -8.39 -9.53 -3.39
N ALA A 241 -7.38 -9.63 -4.25
CA ALA A 241 -6.61 -8.48 -4.74
C ALA A 241 -7.46 -7.40 -5.46
N PRO A 242 -8.45 -7.72 -6.32
CA PRO A 242 -9.29 -6.69 -6.93
C PRO A 242 -10.07 -5.83 -5.93
N LEU A 243 -10.32 -6.32 -4.71
CA LEU A 243 -11.05 -5.56 -3.69
C LEU A 243 -10.23 -4.36 -3.17
N GLU A 244 -8.91 -4.34 -3.35
CA GLU A 244 -8.07 -3.19 -3.01
C GLU A 244 -8.46 -1.93 -3.80
N TYR A 245 -9.03 -2.08 -5.01
CA TYR A 245 -9.54 -0.94 -5.79
C TYR A 245 -10.67 -0.18 -5.09
N THR A 246 -11.34 -0.79 -4.10
CA THR A 246 -12.32 -0.09 -3.26
C THR A 246 -11.69 1.04 -2.43
N ALA A 247 -10.37 1.09 -2.27
CA ALA A 247 -9.68 2.19 -1.61
C ALA A 247 -9.99 3.54 -2.28
N LEU A 248 -10.17 3.57 -3.60
CA LEU A 248 -10.56 4.79 -4.31
C LEU A 248 -11.93 5.30 -3.88
N VAL A 249 -12.89 4.40 -3.65
CA VAL A 249 -14.23 4.78 -3.15
C VAL A 249 -14.10 5.43 -1.77
N TRP A 250 -13.36 4.79 -0.86
CA TRP A 250 -13.12 5.35 0.47
C TRP A 250 -12.34 6.67 0.44
N GLY A 251 -11.33 6.78 -0.43
CA GLY A 251 -10.58 8.01 -0.64
C GLY A 251 -11.45 9.17 -1.09
N VAL A 252 -12.38 8.93 -2.04
CA VAL A 252 -13.36 9.94 -2.49
C VAL A 252 -14.31 10.31 -1.36
N LEU A 253 -14.87 9.33 -0.65
CA LEU A 253 -15.78 9.59 0.47
C LEU A 253 -15.11 10.42 1.57
N LEU A 254 -13.85 10.12 1.90
CA LEU A 254 -13.08 10.87 2.89
C LEU A 254 -12.67 12.26 2.38
N ASP A 255 -12.28 12.41 1.12
CA ASP A 255 -12.01 13.71 0.51
C ASP A 255 -13.23 14.64 0.57
N VAL A 256 -14.43 14.11 0.31
CA VAL A 256 -15.69 14.85 0.44
C VAL A 256 -16.01 15.15 1.90
N ALA A 257 -15.96 14.14 2.78
CA ALA A 257 -16.40 14.29 4.17
C ALA A 257 -15.48 15.17 5.02
N LEU A 258 -14.17 15.11 4.82
CA LEU A 258 -13.19 15.81 5.65
C LEU A 258 -12.64 17.08 5.00
N TRP A 259 -12.55 17.12 3.67
CA TRP A 259 -11.96 18.25 2.93
C TRP A 259 -12.94 18.96 2.00
N SER A 260 -14.15 18.45 1.79
CA SER A 260 -15.14 19.01 0.84
C SER A 260 -14.59 19.17 -0.58
N VAL A 261 -13.70 18.25 -1.00
CA VAL A 261 -13.08 18.24 -2.33
C VAL A 261 -13.49 16.98 -3.07
N LEU A 262 -13.80 17.13 -4.36
CA LEU A 262 -14.04 16.02 -5.28
C LEU A 262 -12.86 15.88 -6.26
N PRO A 263 -12.54 14.65 -6.72
CA PRO A 263 -11.63 14.47 -7.83
C PRO A 263 -12.19 15.14 -9.08
N ASP A 264 -11.32 15.82 -9.82
CA ASP A 264 -11.70 16.43 -11.08
C ASP A 264 -11.92 15.40 -12.19
N GLY A 265 -12.52 15.84 -13.30
CA GLY A 265 -12.87 14.95 -14.42
C GLY A 265 -11.66 14.21 -15.02
N VAL A 266 -10.48 14.82 -15.03
CA VAL A 266 -9.26 14.17 -15.53
C VAL A 266 -8.81 13.04 -14.60
N THR A 267 -8.90 13.26 -13.28
CA THR A 267 -8.61 12.22 -12.27
C THR A 267 -9.54 11.02 -12.46
N TRP A 268 -10.83 11.25 -12.72
CA TRP A 268 -11.78 10.18 -13.01
C TRP A 268 -11.44 9.39 -14.27
N ILE A 269 -11.08 10.07 -15.36
CA ILE A 269 -10.68 9.42 -16.61
C ILE A 269 -9.42 8.57 -16.39
N GLY A 270 -8.38 9.15 -15.79
CA GLY A 270 -7.13 8.43 -15.52
C GLY A 270 -7.31 7.26 -14.56
N ALA A 271 -8.07 7.43 -13.48
CA ALA A 271 -8.41 6.35 -12.56
C ALA A 271 -9.18 5.22 -13.26
N GLY A 272 -10.14 5.56 -14.12
CA GLY A 272 -10.88 4.59 -14.93
C GLY A 272 -9.96 3.76 -15.83
N ILE A 273 -9.00 4.40 -16.51
CA ILE A 273 -8.01 3.72 -17.36
C ILE A 273 -7.15 2.75 -16.54
N ILE A 274 -6.64 3.19 -15.38
CA ILE A 274 -5.77 2.38 -14.51
C ILE A 274 -6.54 1.18 -13.94
N VAL A 275 -7.71 1.42 -13.36
CA VAL A 275 -8.55 0.36 -12.77
C VAL A 275 -8.98 -0.64 -13.83
N ALA A 276 -9.41 -0.20 -15.01
CA ALA A 276 -9.77 -1.11 -16.11
C ALA A 276 -8.58 -1.97 -16.56
N SER A 277 -7.39 -1.39 -16.66
CA SER A 277 -6.16 -2.11 -17.02
C SER A 277 -5.76 -3.15 -15.97
N GLY A 278 -5.85 -2.77 -14.69
CA GLY A 278 -5.56 -3.67 -13.57
C GLY A 278 -6.56 -4.83 -13.45
N LEU A 279 -7.87 -4.54 -13.59
CA LEU A 279 -8.90 -5.57 -13.62
C LEU A 279 -8.74 -6.52 -14.81
N TYR A 280 -8.36 -6.01 -15.98
CA TYR A 280 -8.06 -6.84 -17.15
C TYR A 280 -6.89 -7.80 -16.89
N LEU A 281 -5.82 -7.30 -16.25
CA LEU A 281 -4.66 -8.10 -15.90
C LEU A 281 -5.02 -9.23 -14.93
N LEU A 282 -5.80 -8.92 -13.89
CA LEU A 282 -6.29 -9.89 -12.91
C LEU A 282 -7.23 -10.94 -13.53
N ARG A 283 -8.08 -10.56 -14.48
CA ARG A 283 -8.96 -11.51 -15.20
C ARG A 283 -8.15 -12.49 -16.05
N ARG A 284 -7.11 -12.03 -16.76
CA ARG A 284 -6.28 -12.92 -17.59
C ARG A 284 -5.41 -13.88 -16.78
N GLU A 285 -5.05 -13.53 -15.55
CA GLU A 285 -4.31 -14.44 -14.67
C GLU A 285 -5.16 -15.65 -14.28
N LYS A 286 -6.46 -15.46 -13.99
CA LYS A 286 -7.39 -16.56 -13.69
C LYS A 286 -7.54 -17.54 -14.85
N VAL A 287 -7.72 -17.03 -16.07
CA VAL A 287 -7.93 -17.85 -17.27
C VAL A 287 -6.71 -18.72 -17.59
N HIS A 288 -5.48 -18.26 -17.28
CA HIS A 288 -4.27 -19.07 -17.50
C HIS A 288 -4.10 -20.17 -16.45
N VAL A 289 -4.41 -19.89 -15.17
CA VAL A 289 -4.31 -20.88 -14.09
C VAL A 289 -5.38 -21.96 -14.23
N GLU A 290 -6.60 -21.63 -14.65
CA GLU A 290 -7.65 -22.62 -14.97
C GLU A 290 -7.31 -23.47 -16.21
N ALA A 291 -6.54 -22.94 -17.16
CA ALA A 291 -6.13 -23.68 -18.36
C ALA A 291 -4.95 -24.65 -18.12
N GLU A 292 -4.09 -24.38 -17.14
CA GLU A 292 -2.97 -25.27 -16.75
C GLU A 292 -3.38 -26.37 -15.76
N HIS A 293 -4.55 -26.24 -15.11
CA HIS A 293 -5.10 -27.22 -14.18
C HIS A 293 -6.57 -27.57 -14.51
N PRO A 294 -6.85 -28.25 -15.63
CA PRO A 294 -8.17 -28.77 -15.96
C PRO A 294 -8.62 -29.92 -15.03
#